data_AF-A0A432UH92-F1
#
_entry.id   AF-A0A432UH92-F1
#
_cell.length_a   1.000
_cell.length_b   1.000
_cell.length_c   1.000
_cell.angle_alpha   90.00
_cell.angle_beta   90.00
_cell.angle_gamma   90.00
#
_symmetry.space_group_name_H-M   'P 1'
#
loop_
_entity.id
_entity.type
_entity.pdbx_description
1 polymer ?
#
loop_
_entity_poly.entity_id
_entity_poly.type
_entity_poly.pdbx_seq_one_letter_code
_entity_poly.pdbx_strand_id
1 'polypeptide(L)'
;MKKVLGALTLTALFAVPASAGVWETQCAGCHNGSLAPSKAQLKAKLKNPQKFIEAAKKSTNPMMAAVKNNDAALKAAAKEIFGK
;
A
#
# COMPACT_ATOMS: atom_id res chain seq x y z
N MET A 1 -54.34 -7.38 -4.74
CA MET A 1 -53.26 -7.56 -3.74
C MET A 1 -52.42 -6.30 -3.72
N LYS A 2 -52.69 -5.40 -2.76
CA LYS A 2 -52.17 -4.02 -2.73
C LYS A 2 -51.03 -3.87 -1.71
N LYS A 3 -49.94 -4.63 -1.80
CA LYS A 3 -48.83 -4.51 -0.81
C LYS A 3 -47.48 -4.92 -1.40
N VAL A 4 -46.97 -4.22 -2.40
CA VAL A 4 -45.57 -4.38 -2.83
C VAL A 4 -44.97 -3.03 -3.25
N LEU A 5 -45.12 -2.00 -2.42
CA LEU A 5 -44.35 -0.77 -2.54
C LEU A 5 -43.78 -0.44 -1.17
N GLY A 6 -42.46 -0.47 -1.06
CA GLY A 6 -41.76 0.12 0.09
C GLY A 6 -40.81 -0.85 0.78
N ALA A 7 -39.65 -1.10 0.16
CA ALA A 7 -38.41 -1.38 0.88
C ALA A 7 -37.22 -1.37 -0.10
N LEU A 8 -36.98 -0.22 -0.75
CA LEU A 8 -35.66 0.07 -1.31
C LEU A 8 -34.95 1.01 -0.33
N THR A 9 -34.57 0.46 0.83
CA THR A 9 -33.77 1.18 1.82
C THR A 9 -32.38 1.39 1.23
N LEU A 10 -32.14 2.64 0.84
CA LEU A 10 -30.91 3.18 0.29
C LEU A 10 -29.81 3.15 1.37
N THR A 11 -29.09 2.04 1.51
CA THR A 11 -27.87 1.96 2.34
C THR A 11 -26.70 2.62 1.60
N ALA A 12 -26.76 3.94 1.47
CA ALA A 12 -25.73 4.77 0.86
C ALA A 12 -25.19 5.80 1.86
N LEU A 13 -24.67 5.38 3.00
CA LEU A 13 -23.95 6.26 3.91
C LEU A 13 -22.90 5.43 4.64
N PHE A 14 -21.70 5.30 4.06
CA PHE A 14 -20.39 5.27 4.71
C PHE A 14 -19.32 5.07 3.62
N ALA A 15 -19.34 5.90 2.57
CA ALA A 15 -18.19 6.00 1.67
C ALA A 15 -17.13 6.86 2.38
N VAL A 16 -16.42 6.27 3.33
CA VAL A 16 -15.20 6.89 3.87
C VAL A 16 -14.24 7.00 2.69
N PRO A 17 -13.67 8.19 2.40
CA PRO A 17 -12.67 8.28 1.35
C PRO A 17 -11.54 7.32 1.73
N ALA A 18 -11.35 6.28 0.93
CA ALA A 18 -10.17 5.44 1.03
C ALA A 18 -8.99 6.29 0.56
N SER A 19 -8.39 7.06 1.47
CA SER A 19 -7.10 7.69 1.23
C SER A 19 -6.11 6.57 0.96
N ALA A 20 -5.77 6.37 -0.31
CA ALA A 20 -4.77 5.38 -0.70
C ALA A 20 -3.46 5.71 0.03
N GLY A 21 -2.89 4.73 0.71
CA GLY A 21 -1.64 4.88 1.44
C GLY A 21 -0.47 5.21 0.52
N VAL A 22 0.68 5.51 1.12
CA VAL A 22 1.92 5.70 0.36
C VAL A 22 2.27 4.43 -0.41
N TRP A 23 2.00 3.25 0.16
CA TRP A 23 2.20 1.99 -0.53
C TRP A 23 1.42 1.92 -1.84
N GLU A 24 0.10 2.13 -1.79
CA GLU A 24 -0.79 2.04 -2.95
C GLU A 24 -0.47 3.11 -4.01
N THR A 25 -0.07 4.31 -3.58
CA THR A 25 0.16 5.45 -4.49
C THR A 25 1.57 5.49 -5.10
N GLN A 26 2.59 4.96 -4.41
CA GLN A 26 3.99 5.13 -4.82
C GLN A 26 4.78 3.82 -4.96
N CYS A 27 4.33 2.73 -4.34
CA CYS A 27 5.09 1.48 -4.31
C CYS A 27 4.43 0.37 -5.14
N ALA A 28 3.11 0.21 -5.02
CA ALA A 28 2.35 -0.94 -5.51
C ALA A 28 2.40 -1.10 -7.04
N GLY A 29 2.54 0.01 -7.79
CA GLY A 29 2.64 -0.03 -9.24
C GLY A 29 3.79 -0.92 -9.73
N CYS A 30 4.96 -0.83 -9.09
CA CYS A 30 6.11 -1.68 -9.40
C CYS A 30 6.16 -2.93 -8.50
N HIS A 31 5.81 -2.82 -7.22
CA HIS A 31 5.82 -3.91 -6.25
C HIS A 31 4.53 -4.74 -6.28
N ASN A 32 4.23 -5.31 -7.45
CA ASN A 32 3.03 -6.09 -7.72
C ASN A 32 3.28 -7.62 -7.76
N GLY A 33 4.52 -8.07 -7.54
CA GLY A 33 4.91 -9.49 -7.58
C GLY A 33 5.37 -9.99 -8.96
N SER A 34 5.17 -9.20 -10.02
CA SER A 34 5.66 -9.48 -11.37
C SER A 34 6.92 -8.67 -11.70
N LEU A 35 6.85 -7.34 -11.57
CA LEU A 35 7.99 -6.46 -11.87
C LEU A 35 9.00 -6.39 -10.71
N ALA A 36 8.49 -6.28 -9.49
CA ALA A 36 9.27 -6.30 -8.26
C ALA A 36 8.51 -7.09 -7.18
N PRO A 37 9.18 -7.54 -6.11
CA PRO A 37 8.54 -8.33 -5.07
C PRO A 37 7.33 -7.60 -4.48
N SER A 38 6.20 -8.30 -4.34
CA SER A 38 4.96 -7.77 -3.77
C SER A 38 5.10 -7.34 -2.31
N LYS A 39 4.11 -6.61 -1.80
CA LYS A 39 3.98 -6.23 -0.37
C LYS A 39 4.21 -7.43 0.56
N ALA A 40 3.54 -8.55 0.26
CA ALA A 40 3.62 -9.77 1.05
C ALA A 40 5.02 -10.41 0.99
N GLN A 41 5.62 -10.48 -0.20
CA GLN A 41 6.97 -11.03 -0.38
C GLN A 41 8.03 -10.18 0.34
N LEU A 42 7.93 -8.85 0.26
CA LEU A 42 8.83 -7.94 0.98
C LEU A 42 8.67 -8.10 2.49
N LYS A 43 7.43 -8.15 2.99
CA LYS A 43 7.15 -8.38 4.42
C LYS A 43 7.76 -9.69 4.91
N ALA A 44 7.57 -10.77 4.16
CA ALA A 44 8.13 -12.08 4.49
C ALA A 44 9.66 -12.12 4.45
N LYS A 45 10.28 -11.45 3.45
CA LYS A 45 11.74 -11.43 3.27
C LYS A 45 12.45 -10.55 4.30
N LEU A 46 11.94 -9.36 4.56
CA LEU A 46 12.64 -8.32 5.36
C LEU A 46 12.23 -8.36 6.84
N LYS A 47 11.03 -8.85 7.15
CA LYS A 47 10.48 -9.11 8.49
C LYS A 47 10.40 -7.92 9.46
N ASN A 48 11.04 -6.79 9.16
CA ASN A 48 11.03 -5.60 10.00
C ASN A 48 11.12 -4.31 9.15
N PRO A 49 10.60 -3.18 9.68
CA PRO A 49 10.54 -1.92 8.95
C PRO A 49 11.92 -1.30 8.69
N GLN A 50 12.88 -1.44 9.60
CA GLN A 50 14.23 -0.89 9.41
C GLN A 50 14.95 -1.55 8.23
N LYS A 51 14.88 -2.87 8.10
CA LYS A 51 15.46 -3.63 7.00
C LYS A 51 14.77 -3.33 5.68
N PHE A 52 13.47 -3.03 5.69
CA PHE A 52 12.79 -2.54 4.50
C PHE A 52 13.38 -1.21 4.02
N ILE A 53 13.52 -0.24 4.92
CA ILE A 53 14.08 1.07 4.59
C ILE A 53 15.55 0.94 4.15
N GLU A 54 16.37 0.20 4.89
CA GLU A 54 17.77 -0.05 4.53
C GLU A 54 17.91 -0.70 3.15
N ALA A 55 17.09 -1.71 2.85
CA ALA A 55 17.11 -2.40 1.57
C ALA A 55 16.70 -1.47 0.42
N ALA A 56 15.67 -0.63 0.62
CA ALA A 56 15.25 0.35 -0.36
C ALA A 56 16.36 1.39 -0.65
N LYS A 57 16.99 1.94 0.39
CA LYS A 57 18.08 2.92 0.28
C LYS A 57 19.32 2.33 -0.41
N LYS A 58 19.62 1.05 -0.14
CA LYS A 58 20.75 0.32 -0.76
C LYS A 58 20.47 -0.21 -2.16
N SER A 59 19.24 -0.05 -2.67
CA SER A 59 18.90 -0.55 -3.99
C SER A 59 19.73 0.14 -5.07
N THR A 60 20.36 -0.67 -5.91
CA THR A 60 21.09 -0.24 -7.11
C THR A 60 20.21 -0.24 -8.35
N ASN A 61 18.96 -0.69 -8.26
CA ASN A 61 18.05 -0.71 -9.40
C ASN A 61 17.70 0.73 -9.81
N PRO A 62 17.94 1.15 -11.07
CA PRO A 62 17.64 2.50 -11.55
C PRO A 62 16.19 2.92 -11.34
N MET A 63 15.23 1.99 -11.41
CA MET A 63 13.80 2.29 -11.18
C MET A 63 13.52 2.76 -9.74
N MET A 64 14.35 2.35 -8.78
CA MET A 64 14.22 2.80 -7.39
C MET A 64 14.81 4.19 -7.14
N ALA A 65 15.53 4.79 -8.10
CA ALA A 65 16.20 6.08 -7.89
C ALA A 65 15.25 7.20 -7.46
N ALA A 66 14.01 7.21 -7.97
CA ALA A 66 13.00 8.22 -7.65
C ALA A 66 12.50 8.15 -6.19
N VAL A 67 12.60 6.98 -5.54
CA VAL A 67 12.04 6.74 -4.20
C VAL A 67 13.11 6.44 -3.14
N LYS A 68 14.28 5.91 -3.52
CA LYS A 68 15.29 5.42 -2.56
C LYS A 68 15.87 6.50 -1.64
N ASN A 69 15.78 7.77 -2.02
CA ASN A 69 16.22 8.91 -1.20
C ASN A 69 15.05 9.62 -0.51
N ASN A 70 13.81 9.18 -0.71
CA ASN A 70 12.64 9.74 -0.06
C ASN A 70 12.37 9.04 1.28
N ASP A 71 13.13 9.44 2.30
CA ASP A 71 13.04 8.85 3.64
C ASP A 71 11.61 8.91 4.23
N ALA A 72 10.83 9.95 3.91
CA ALA A 72 9.45 10.08 4.38
C ALA A 72 8.55 9.01 3.77
N ALA A 73 8.61 8.83 2.44
CA ALA A 73 7.84 7.80 1.74
C ALA A 73 8.24 6.39 2.19
N LEU A 74 9.55 6.13 2.35
CA LEU A 74 10.04 4.82 2.81
C LEU A 74 9.56 4.49 4.23
N LYS A 75 9.55 5.46 5.14
CA LYS A 75 9.04 5.28 6.51
C LYS A 75 7.52 5.08 6.52
N ALA A 76 6.78 5.85 5.73
CA ALA A 76 5.32 5.70 5.63
C ALA A 76 4.94 4.33 5.07
N ALA A 77 5.57 3.91 3.97
CA ALA A 77 5.37 2.58 3.39
C ALA A 77 5.77 1.47 4.39
N ALA A 78 6.89 1.61 5.11
CA ALA A 78 7.28 0.66 6.14
C ALA A 78 6.21 0.54 7.25
N LYS A 79 5.68 1.66 7.73
CA LYS A 79 4.59 1.68 8.73
C LYS A 79 3.35 0.96 8.23
N GLU A 80 2.95 1.18 6.97
CA GLU A 80 1.80 0.52 6.35
C GLU A 80 1.99 -1.00 6.15
N ILE A 81 3.21 -1.46 5.88
CA ILE A 81 3.50 -2.90 5.68
C ILE A 81 3.57 -3.65 7.02
N PHE A 82 4.24 -3.06 8.01
CA PHE A 82 4.61 -3.73 9.25
C PHE A 82 3.73 -3.34 10.45
N GLY A 83 2.92 -2.28 10.35
CA GLY A 83 2.03 -1.80 11.42
C GLY A 83 2.77 -1.19 12.62
N LYS A 84 4.01 -0.70 12.42
CA LYS A 84 4.88 -0.15 13.46
C LYS A 84 5.49 1.17 13.00
#